data_AF-A0A3E1QBK4-F1
#
_entry.id   AF-A0A3E1QBK4-F1
#
_cell.length_a   1.000
_cell.length_b   1.000
_cell.length_c   1.000
_cell.angle_alpha   90.00
_cell.angle_beta   90.00
_cell.angle_gamma   90.00
#
_symmetry.space_group_name_H-M   'P 1'
#
loop_
_entity.id
_entity.type
_entity.pdbx_description
1 polymer ?
#
loop_
_entity_poly.entity_id
_entity_poly.type
_entity_poly.pdbx_seq_one_letter_code
_entity_poly.pdbx_strand_id
1 'polypeptide(L)'
;MKKFFLSCITITATILFVGCSSDDNDPIAVDDDPTPVNSVLTGQITEDFTLTNDVIWTLDGRVTVTNEATLTIEPGTIIKAETGQDSNASVLIIARNANIEANGSANNPIIFTSVTDNIELGQVAGTNLSESDRGLWGGVIVLGNARASLSGDATENQIEGIPASDRNGLYGGNDDSDDSGTLNYISIRHGGALIGEGNEINGLTLGGVGTGTTVSNIEVVGNVDDGIEWFGGSVNSSNLLVWAQGDDGLDIDEAYSGTISNAAVVMGDISDHGLEIDGPAGSLEGSFTIDGLTLIGNTTTENGEYADFRDNAMGTVRNVYATGFKSSSDVELDNNVVSQNFLDGKIVFQNWILNGADNTIFVEKGGCIENCDDENDENDVFEDLIILNPSFSERAANWTSQGTSGGANMSVFSWTFASSKGAL
;
A
#
# COMPACT_ATOMS: atom_id res chain seq x y z
N MET A 1 -69.51 -44.50 29.30
CA MET A 1 -68.57 -43.38 29.06
C MET A 1 -67.40 -43.94 28.26
N LYS A 2 -67.48 -43.89 26.93
CA LYS A 2 -66.65 -43.06 26.01
C LYS A 2 -65.13 -43.26 26.17
N LYS A 3 -64.55 -43.72 25.06
CA LYS A 3 -63.15 -44.04 24.71
C LYS A 3 -62.17 -42.87 24.98
N PHE A 4 -60.86 -43.14 25.09
CA PHE A 4 -59.80 -42.62 24.19
C PHE A 4 -58.40 -43.22 24.50
N PHE A 5 -57.70 -43.64 23.44
CA PHE A 5 -56.25 -43.90 23.33
C PHE A 5 -55.48 -42.56 23.32
N LEU A 6 -54.19 -42.49 23.75
CA LEU A 6 -53.03 -42.15 22.87
C LEU A 6 -51.68 -41.97 23.61
N SER A 7 -50.64 -42.48 22.94
CA SER A 7 -49.22 -42.12 22.82
C SER A 7 -48.35 -41.72 24.02
N CYS A 8 -47.34 -42.56 24.23
CA CYS A 8 -46.00 -42.14 24.65
C CYS A 8 -45.37 -41.24 23.57
N ILE A 9 -44.89 -40.07 23.97
CA ILE A 9 -44.01 -39.22 23.17
C ILE A 9 -42.65 -39.22 23.85
N THR A 10 -41.69 -39.90 23.22
CA THR A 10 -40.26 -39.74 23.45
C THR A 10 -39.81 -38.47 22.75
N ILE A 11 -39.25 -37.53 23.51
CA ILE A 11 -38.61 -36.32 22.97
C ILE A 11 -37.17 -36.70 22.63
N THR A 12 -36.90 -36.96 21.35
CA THR A 12 -35.55 -37.02 20.81
C THR A 12 -35.15 -35.59 20.45
N ALA A 13 -34.23 -35.00 21.20
CA ALA A 13 -33.62 -33.72 20.84
C ALA A 13 -32.61 -33.96 19.71
N THR A 14 -33.01 -33.60 18.49
CA THR A 14 -32.09 -33.53 17.34
C THR A 14 -31.32 -32.22 17.46
N ILE A 15 -30.07 -32.31 17.92
CA ILE A 15 -29.12 -31.20 17.81
C ILE A 15 -28.74 -31.12 16.33
N LEU A 16 -29.26 -30.10 15.63
CA LEU A 16 -28.71 -29.67 14.35
C LEU A 16 -27.40 -28.96 14.66
N PHE A 17 -26.28 -29.63 14.41
CA PHE A 17 -25.01 -28.93 14.20
C PHE A 17 -25.12 -28.21 12.86
N VAL A 18 -25.40 -26.91 12.89
CA VAL A 18 -24.99 -26.02 11.81
C VAL A 18 -23.49 -25.85 12.00
N GLY A 19 -22.70 -26.59 11.21
CA GLY A 19 -21.28 -26.34 11.08
C GLY A 19 -21.12 -25.10 10.21
N CYS A 20 -20.83 -23.96 10.82
CA CYS A 20 -20.07 -22.92 10.15
C CYS A 20 -18.61 -23.39 10.20
N SER A 21 -18.08 -23.90 9.09
CA SER A 21 -16.64 -24.03 8.91
C SER A 21 -16.13 -22.67 8.42
N SER A 22 -15.48 -21.95 9.32
CA SER A 22 -14.60 -20.82 9.00
C SER A 22 -13.25 -21.36 8.58
N ASP A 23 -13.20 -22.06 7.44
CA ASP A 23 -11.94 -22.56 6.86
C ASP A 23 -11.64 -21.71 5.61
N ASP A 24 -10.85 -20.65 5.80
CA ASP A 24 -10.44 -19.66 4.78
C ASP A 24 -9.54 -20.25 3.66
N ASN A 25 -9.41 -21.57 3.57
CA ASN A 25 -8.45 -22.27 2.71
C ASN A 25 -9.10 -23.23 1.71
N ASP A 26 -10.43 -23.23 1.59
CA ASP A 26 -11.11 -24.07 0.61
C ASP A 26 -10.96 -23.47 -0.82
N PRO A 27 -10.69 -24.30 -1.85
CA PRO A 27 -10.63 -23.83 -3.23
C PRO A 27 -11.98 -23.35 -3.75
N ILE A 28 -11.98 -22.26 -4.52
CA ILE A 28 -13.15 -21.78 -5.26
C ILE A 28 -13.40 -22.70 -6.47
N ALA A 29 -14.63 -23.18 -6.63
CA ALA A 29 -15.02 -23.97 -7.80
C ALA A 29 -15.31 -23.07 -9.01
N VAL A 30 -14.70 -23.38 -10.16
CA VAL A 30 -15.03 -22.78 -11.46
C VAL A 30 -16.30 -23.46 -12.00
N ASP A 31 -17.38 -22.70 -12.21
CA ASP A 31 -18.63 -23.19 -12.82
C ASP A 31 -18.66 -22.88 -14.33
N ASP A 32 -18.85 -23.90 -15.15
CA ASP A 32 -18.83 -23.88 -16.62
C ASP A 32 -20.26 -23.86 -17.23
N ASP A 33 -21.30 -23.62 -16.42
CA ASP A 33 -22.74 -23.56 -16.83
C ASP A 33 -23.28 -22.11 -16.69
N PRO A 34 -24.30 -21.66 -17.46
CA PRO A 34 -24.82 -20.29 -17.43
C PRO A 34 -25.77 -20.08 -16.23
N THR A 35 -25.32 -20.48 -15.04
CA THR A 35 -25.91 -20.13 -13.76
C THR A 35 -25.70 -18.64 -13.50
N PRO A 36 -26.47 -18.00 -12.60
CA PRO A 36 -26.16 -16.65 -12.17
C PRO A 36 -24.73 -16.63 -11.63
N VAL A 37 -23.87 -15.76 -12.16
CA VAL A 37 -22.48 -15.61 -11.70
C VAL A 37 -22.50 -15.47 -10.17
N ASN A 38 -21.86 -16.41 -9.47
CA ASN A 38 -21.60 -16.23 -8.06
C ASN A 38 -20.54 -15.13 -7.92
N SER A 39 -20.97 -13.91 -7.70
CA SER A 39 -20.09 -12.75 -7.66
C SER A 39 -19.41 -12.56 -6.30
N VAL A 40 -19.58 -13.48 -5.34
CA VAL A 40 -18.89 -13.48 -4.06
C VAL A 40 -17.69 -14.44 -4.14
N LEU A 41 -16.49 -13.90 -3.88
CA LEU A 41 -15.22 -14.60 -3.85
C LEU A 41 -14.78 -14.79 -2.40
N THR A 42 -14.39 -16.02 -2.04
CA THR A 42 -13.95 -16.41 -0.69
C THR A 42 -12.82 -17.44 -0.81
N GLY A 43 -11.75 -17.33 -0.02
CA GLY A 43 -10.70 -18.35 -0.01
C GLY A 43 -9.80 -18.31 -1.25
N GLN A 44 -9.44 -19.47 -1.81
CA GLN A 44 -8.37 -19.54 -2.82
C GLN A 44 -8.88 -19.68 -4.25
N ILE A 45 -8.34 -18.87 -5.17
CA ILE A 45 -8.46 -19.01 -6.63
C ILE A 45 -7.26 -19.84 -7.12
N THR A 46 -7.49 -21.11 -7.45
CA THR A 46 -6.41 -22.08 -7.79
C THR A 46 -6.31 -22.39 -9.30
N GLU A 47 -7.20 -21.83 -10.11
CA GLU A 47 -7.23 -21.97 -11.58
C GLU A 47 -7.53 -20.59 -12.17
N ASP A 48 -7.17 -20.38 -13.45
CA ASP A 48 -7.41 -19.11 -14.14
C ASP A 48 -8.87 -18.67 -13.99
N PHE A 49 -9.07 -17.43 -13.56
CA PHE A 49 -10.39 -16.88 -13.28
C PHE A 49 -10.52 -15.47 -13.84
N THR A 50 -11.69 -15.14 -14.38
CA THR A 50 -11.95 -13.82 -14.97
C THR A 50 -13.06 -13.10 -14.22
N LEU A 51 -12.76 -11.91 -13.71
CA LEU A 51 -13.74 -10.98 -13.17
C LEU A 51 -14.27 -10.11 -14.31
N THR A 52 -15.52 -10.34 -14.70
CA THR A 52 -16.21 -9.59 -15.76
C THR A 52 -16.77 -8.26 -15.26
N ASN A 53 -16.97 -7.31 -16.17
CA ASN A 53 -17.47 -5.97 -15.83
C ASN A 53 -19.01 -5.82 -15.85
N ASP A 54 -19.75 -6.91 -16.03
CA ASP A 54 -21.22 -6.93 -16.07
C ASP A 54 -21.87 -7.24 -14.71
N VAL A 55 -21.05 -7.54 -13.69
CA VAL A 55 -21.44 -7.74 -12.29
C VAL A 55 -20.49 -7.03 -11.34
N ILE A 56 -20.95 -6.77 -10.11
CA ILE A 56 -20.08 -6.28 -9.03
C ILE A 56 -19.60 -7.51 -8.26
N TRP A 57 -18.28 -7.68 -8.21
CA TRP A 57 -17.64 -8.75 -7.44
C TRP A 57 -17.51 -8.33 -5.98
N THR A 58 -17.62 -9.28 -5.07
CA THR A 58 -17.49 -9.07 -3.62
C THR A 58 -16.40 -10.00 -3.08
N LEU A 59 -15.39 -9.44 -2.44
CA LEU A 59 -14.41 -10.20 -1.63
C LEU A 59 -14.99 -10.35 -0.24
N ASP A 60 -15.12 -11.59 0.25
CA ASP A 60 -15.55 -11.90 1.60
C ASP A 60 -14.43 -12.69 2.30
N GLY A 61 -13.68 -11.98 3.15
CA GLY A 61 -12.45 -12.47 3.77
C GLY A 61 -11.24 -12.45 2.83
N ARG A 62 -10.24 -13.26 3.15
CA ARG A 62 -8.98 -13.35 2.38
C ARG A 62 -9.24 -14.10 1.08
N VAL A 63 -9.11 -13.39 -0.04
CA VAL A 63 -9.20 -13.97 -1.39
C VAL A 63 -7.79 -14.04 -1.97
N THR A 64 -7.27 -15.25 -2.16
CA THR A 64 -5.87 -15.47 -2.54
C THR A 64 -5.79 -16.20 -3.88
N VAL A 65 -5.08 -15.63 -4.84
CA VAL A 65 -4.75 -16.30 -6.11
C VAL A 65 -3.49 -17.12 -5.91
N THR A 66 -3.56 -18.43 -6.21
CA THR A 66 -2.48 -19.39 -5.93
C THR A 66 -2.31 -20.38 -7.09
N ASN A 67 -1.42 -21.36 -6.93
CA ASN A 67 -1.27 -22.49 -7.86
C ASN A 67 -1.03 -22.08 -9.32
N GLU A 68 -0.18 -21.07 -9.52
CA GLU A 68 0.19 -20.55 -10.85
C GLU A 68 -1.00 -19.99 -11.66
N ALA A 69 -2.15 -19.77 -11.01
CA ALA A 69 -3.34 -19.24 -11.65
C ALA A 69 -3.19 -17.76 -12.01
N THR A 70 -3.92 -17.35 -13.04
CA THR A 70 -4.06 -15.96 -13.46
C THR A 70 -5.45 -15.42 -13.12
N LEU A 71 -5.52 -14.39 -12.29
CA LEU A 71 -6.73 -13.60 -12.10
C LEU A 71 -6.79 -12.48 -13.14
N THR A 72 -7.66 -12.63 -14.14
CA THR A 72 -7.93 -11.58 -15.12
C THR A 72 -9.06 -10.69 -14.64
N ILE A 73 -8.90 -9.36 -14.70
CA ILE A 73 -9.94 -8.40 -14.33
C ILE A 73 -10.23 -7.51 -15.53
N GLU A 74 -11.48 -7.57 -16.04
CA GLU A 74 -11.88 -6.77 -17.20
C GLU A 74 -11.90 -5.26 -16.87
N PRO A 75 -11.60 -4.38 -17.85
CA PRO A 75 -11.71 -2.94 -17.66
C PRO A 75 -13.12 -2.52 -17.20
N GLY A 76 -13.20 -1.61 -16.23
CA GLY A 76 -14.46 -1.12 -15.68
C GLY A 76 -15.10 -2.03 -14.62
N THR A 77 -14.43 -3.12 -14.24
CA THR A 77 -14.91 -4.00 -13.17
C THR A 77 -14.87 -3.27 -11.82
N ILE A 78 -15.95 -3.44 -11.05
CA ILE A 78 -16.05 -2.97 -9.67
C ILE A 78 -15.95 -4.19 -8.75
N ILE A 79 -14.99 -4.15 -7.84
CA ILE A 79 -14.76 -5.13 -6.80
C ILE A 79 -15.02 -4.43 -5.46
N LYS A 80 -15.95 -4.97 -4.69
CA LYS A 80 -16.24 -4.53 -3.33
C LYS A 80 -15.68 -5.53 -2.34
N ALA A 81 -15.27 -5.08 -1.18
CA ALA A 81 -14.79 -5.95 -0.11
C ALA A 81 -15.69 -5.81 1.13
N GLU A 82 -16.04 -6.94 1.73
CA GLU A 82 -16.78 -6.99 2.99
C GLU A 82 -15.94 -6.38 4.11
N THR A 83 -16.60 -5.72 5.05
CA THR A 83 -15.92 -5.15 6.21
C THR A 83 -15.42 -6.27 7.13
N GLY A 84 -14.21 -6.13 7.63
CA GLY A 84 -13.63 -7.06 8.60
C GLY A 84 -12.44 -6.42 9.31
N GLN A 85 -11.98 -7.06 10.39
CA GLN A 85 -10.78 -6.69 11.14
C GLN A 85 -10.07 -7.99 11.54
N ASP A 86 -8.80 -7.90 11.94
CA ASP A 86 -7.95 -9.04 12.25
C ASP A 86 -7.98 -10.07 11.10
N SER A 87 -7.91 -11.36 11.42
CA SER A 87 -7.97 -12.45 10.44
C SER A 87 -9.20 -12.46 9.52
N ASN A 88 -10.22 -11.63 9.80
CA ASN A 88 -11.44 -11.52 9.00
C ASN A 88 -11.42 -10.32 8.03
N ALA A 89 -10.35 -9.52 8.00
CA ALA A 89 -10.24 -8.43 7.04
C ALA A 89 -10.29 -8.98 5.59
N SER A 90 -11.18 -8.41 4.78
CA SER A 90 -11.25 -8.77 3.36
C SER A 90 -10.10 -8.15 2.60
N VAL A 91 -9.37 -8.94 1.83
CA VAL A 91 -8.15 -8.53 1.11
C VAL A 91 -7.99 -9.38 -0.15
N LEU A 92 -7.45 -8.80 -1.22
CA LEU A 92 -7.02 -9.54 -2.40
C LEU A 92 -5.51 -9.79 -2.32
N ILE A 93 -5.10 -11.05 -2.41
CA ILE A 93 -3.70 -11.45 -2.36
C ILE A 93 -3.34 -12.20 -3.66
N ILE A 94 -2.32 -11.71 -4.36
CA ILE A 94 -1.69 -12.44 -5.47
C ILE A 94 -0.42 -13.08 -4.89
N ALA A 95 -0.50 -14.37 -4.58
CA ALA A 95 0.63 -15.08 -3.98
C ALA A 95 1.75 -15.32 -5.01
N ARG A 96 2.98 -15.58 -4.53
CA ARG A 96 4.11 -15.92 -5.40
C ARG A 96 3.75 -16.97 -6.44
N ASN A 97 4.22 -16.75 -7.67
CA ASN A 97 3.98 -17.56 -8.87
C ASN A 97 2.57 -17.48 -9.45
N ALA A 98 1.60 -16.87 -8.78
CA ALA A 98 0.32 -16.50 -9.40
C ALA A 98 0.42 -15.14 -10.11
N ASN A 99 -0.53 -14.86 -10.98
CA ASN A 99 -0.54 -13.63 -11.78
C ASN A 99 -1.85 -12.86 -11.66
N ILE A 100 -1.77 -11.55 -11.81
CA ILE A 100 -2.93 -10.67 -12.00
C ILE A 100 -2.84 -9.96 -13.36
N GLU A 101 -3.93 -9.98 -14.11
CA GLU A 101 -4.07 -9.25 -15.37
C GLU A 101 -5.22 -8.24 -15.25
N ALA A 102 -4.92 -7.11 -14.61
CA ALA A 102 -5.84 -6.02 -14.33
C ALA A 102 -5.52 -4.81 -15.21
N ASN A 103 -6.06 -4.82 -16.42
CA ASN A 103 -5.76 -3.86 -17.48
C ASN A 103 -6.93 -2.89 -17.72
N GLY A 104 -7.19 -1.99 -16.77
CA GLY A 104 -8.19 -0.93 -16.89
C GLY A 104 -7.85 0.12 -17.96
N SER A 105 -8.64 1.19 -18.01
CA SER A 105 -8.36 2.35 -18.85
C SER A 105 -8.83 3.64 -18.18
N ALA A 106 -8.33 4.80 -18.62
CA ALA A 106 -8.76 6.10 -18.09
C ALA A 106 -10.29 6.32 -18.09
N ASN A 107 -11.02 5.71 -19.03
CA ASN A 107 -12.49 5.82 -19.09
C ASN A 107 -13.22 4.68 -18.38
N ASN A 108 -12.54 3.56 -18.14
CA ASN A 108 -13.09 2.37 -17.49
C ASN A 108 -12.02 1.83 -16.53
N PRO A 109 -11.72 2.54 -15.43
CA PRO A 109 -10.76 2.07 -14.45
C PRO A 109 -11.33 0.84 -13.74
N ILE A 110 -10.45 -0.02 -13.23
CA ILE A 110 -10.84 -1.07 -12.28
C ILE A 110 -10.93 -0.43 -10.90
N ILE A 111 -12.00 -0.70 -10.16
CA ILE A 111 -12.25 -0.05 -8.87
C ILE A 111 -12.33 -1.11 -7.77
N PHE A 112 -11.45 -1.01 -6.79
CA PHE A 112 -11.53 -1.71 -5.52
C PHE A 112 -12.05 -0.76 -4.44
N THR A 113 -13.09 -1.16 -3.71
CA THR A 113 -13.74 -0.34 -2.68
C THR A 113 -14.45 -1.21 -1.64
N SER A 114 -15.14 -0.60 -0.69
CA SER A 114 -15.94 -1.31 0.33
C SER A 114 -17.35 -1.64 -0.17
N VAL A 115 -17.97 -2.70 0.38
CA VAL A 115 -19.42 -2.96 0.24
C VAL A 115 -20.31 -1.81 0.71
N THR A 116 -19.77 -0.91 1.55
CA THR A 116 -20.48 0.30 2.01
C THR A 116 -20.52 1.42 0.96
N ASP A 117 -19.69 1.35 -0.08
CA ASP A 117 -19.74 2.30 -1.20
C ASP A 117 -21.01 2.07 -2.03
N ASN A 118 -21.75 3.15 -2.29
CA ASN A 118 -22.99 3.09 -3.08
C ASN A 118 -22.78 3.14 -4.60
N ILE A 119 -21.53 3.06 -5.07
CA ILE A 119 -21.20 2.91 -6.49
C ILE A 119 -21.97 1.73 -7.12
N GLU A 120 -22.55 1.97 -8.29
CA GLU A 120 -23.29 1.00 -9.10
C GLU A 120 -22.54 0.67 -10.41
N LEU A 121 -22.95 -0.40 -11.10
CA LEU A 121 -22.36 -0.82 -12.38
C LEU A 121 -22.27 0.33 -13.39
N GLY A 122 -21.10 0.43 -14.03
CA GLY A 122 -20.80 1.46 -15.03
C GLY A 122 -20.55 2.86 -14.47
N GLN A 123 -20.57 3.04 -13.14
CA GLN A 123 -20.13 4.28 -12.49
C GLN A 123 -18.64 4.21 -12.16
N VAL A 124 -18.00 5.38 -12.03
CA VAL A 124 -16.60 5.51 -11.63
C VAL A 124 -16.43 5.98 -10.18
N ALA A 125 -17.53 6.39 -9.54
CA ALA A 125 -17.56 6.92 -8.17
C ALA A 125 -18.96 6.78 -7.57
N GLY A 126 -19.02 6.37 -6.30
CA GLY A 126 -20.19 6.55 -5.46
C GLY A 126 -20.33 8.00 -4.97
N THR A 127 -21.34 8.23 -4.13
CA THR A 127 -21.71 9.55 -3.60
C THR A 127 -21.67 9.64 -2.08
N ASN A 128 -21.54 8.51 -1.38
CA ASN A 128 -21.61 8.44 0.08
C ASN A 128 -20.24 8.44 0.78
N LEU A 129 -19.19 7.93 0.13
CA LEU A 129 -17.84 7.89 0.70
C LEU A 129 -16.98 9.07 0.21
N SER A 130 -16.08 9.52 1.09
CA SER A 130 -15.05 10.52 0.82
C SER A 130 -13.66 10.01 1.24
N GLU A 131 -12.63 10.83 1.01
CA GLU A 131 -11.24 10.55 1.38
C GLU A 131 -11.02 10.31 2.88
N SER A 132 -11.98 10.73 3.71
CA SER A 132 -11.94 10.52 5.17
C SER A 132 -12.51 9.16 5.60
N ASP A 133 -13.19 8.44 4.72
CA ASP A 133 -13.66 7.08 4.99
C ASP A 133 -12.51 6.10 4.71
N ARG A 134 -12.08 5.38 5.75
CA ARG A 134 -10.89 4.53 5.74
C ARG A 134 -11.15 3.25 6.53
N GLY A 135 -10.30 2.24 6.35
CA GLY A 135 -10.26 1.04 7.18
C GLY A 135 -11.43 0.09 6.94
N LEU A 136 -12.07 0.19 5.77
CA LEU A 136 -13.28 -0.54 5.47
C LEU A 136 -13.02 -1.93 4.90
N TRP A 137 -11.77 -2.22 4.51
CA TRP A 137 -11.24 -3.51 4.06
C TRP A 137 -9.69 -3.44 4.07
N GLY A 138 -9.00 -4.54 3.78
CA GLY A 138 -7.53 -4.62 3.80
C GLY A 138 -6.89 -3.79 2.70
N GLY A 139 -6.85 -4.32 1.48
CA GLY A 139 -6.16 -3.69 0.36
C GLY A 139 -5.85 -4.71 -0.74
N VAL A 140 -4.89 -4.40 -1.61
CA VAL A 140 -4.39 -5.32 -2.63
C VAL A 140 -2.93 -5.64 -2.33
N ILE A 141 -2.61 -6.93 -2.21
CA ILE A 141 -1.26 -7.42 -1.97
C ILE A 141 -0.79 -8.21 -3.19
N VAL A 142 0.40 -7.89 -3.71
CA VAL A 142 1.07 -8.65 -4.76
C VAL A 142 2.44 -9.12 -4.26
N LEU A 143 2.67 -10.43 -4.29
CA LEU A 143 3.88 -11.06 -3.76
C LEU A 143 4.66 -11.74 -4.88
N GLY A 144 5.89 -11.30 -5.09
CA GLY A 144 6.77 -11.81 -6.13
C GLY A 144 8.00 -12.56 -5.60
N ASN A 145 8.80 -13.04 -6.54
CA ASN A 145 10.03 -13.81 -6.29
C ASN A 145 11.33 -12.99 -6.39
N ALA A 146 11.25 -11.66 -6.52
CA ALA A 146 12.43 -10.78 -6.52
C ALA A 146 13.09 -10.70 -5.15
N ARG A 147 14.34 -10.23 -5.12
CA ARG A 147 15.11 -10.15 -3.87
C ARG A 147 14.60 -9.01 -2.98
N ALA A 148 14.59 -9.25 -1.68
CA ALA A 148 14.40 -8.24 -0.63
C ALA A 148 15.56 -8.37 0.37
N SER A 149 15.91 -7.27 1.05
CA SER A 149 16.94 -7.28 2.08
C SER A 149 16.32 -7.63 3.43
N LEU A 150 16.41 -8.90 3.80
CA LEU A 150 15.69 -9.45 4.95
C LEU A 150 16.62 -9.72 6.13
N SER A 151 16.06 -9.61 7.34
CA SER A 151 16.77 -9.91 8.59
C SER A 151 17.42 -11.29 8.57
N GLY A 152 18.69 -11.36 8.98
CA GLY A 152 19.47 -12.59 8.97
C GLY A 152 19.81 -13.15 7.57
N ASP A 153 19.71 -12.31 6.54
CA ASP A 153 19.91 -12.68 5.13
C ASP A 153 18.97 -13.81 4.67
N ALA A 154 17.73 -13.79 5.18
CA ALA A 154 16.68 -14.69 4.70
C ALA A 154 16.40 -14.46 3.21
N THR A 155 15.90 -15.50 2.53
CA THR A 155 15.54 -15.41 1.10
C THR A 155 14.06 -15.11 0.88
N GLU A 156 13.24 -15.30 1.90
CA GLU A 156 11.80 -15.04 1.89
C GLU A 156 11.38 -14.59 3.29
N ASN A 157 10.36 -13.74 3.35
CA ASN A 157 9.74 -13.29 4.58
C ASN A 157 8.21 -13.39 4.45
N GLN A 158 7.53 -13.33 5.59
CA GLN A 158 6.07 -13.26 5.65
C GLN A 158 5.67 -11.80 5.51
N ILE A 159 4.82 -11.47 4.54
CA ILE A 159 4.25 -10.13 4.42
C ILE A 159 3.40 -9.84 5.66
N GLU A 160 3.42 -8.60 6.10
CA GLU A 160 2.55 -8.13 7.18
C GLU A 160 1.06 -8.28 6.86
N GLY A 161 0.22 -8.21 7.90
CA GLY A 161 -1.21 -8.49 7.79
C GLY A 161 -1.58 -9.96 7.52
N ILE A 162 -0.64 -10.83 7.09
CA ILE A 162 -0.91 -12.23 6.78
C ILE A 162 -0.28 -13.16 7.83
N PRO A 163 -1.07 -14.04 8.50
CA PRO A 163 -0.54 -14.93 9.51
C PRO A 163 0.57 -15.84 8.99
N ALA A 164 1.66 -16.02 9.73
CA ALA A 164 2.79 -16.88 9.37
C ALA A 164 2.43 -18.37 9.11
N SER A 165 1.23 -18.81 9.51
CA SER A 165 0.71 -20.13 9.15
C SER A 165 0.23 -20.24 7.71
N ASP A 166 -0.08 -19.12 7.06
CA ASP A 166 -0.52 -19.02 5.68
C ASP A 166 0.67 -18.73 4.76
N ARG A 167 1.17 -19.80 4.14
CA ARG A 167 2.33 -19.75 3.25
C ARG A 167 2.08 -18.92 1.99
N ASN A 168 0.85 -18.56 1.68
CA ASN A 168 0.55 -17.71 0.54
C ASN A 168 0.88 -16.24 0.78
N GLY A 169 1.20 -15.84 2.03
CA GLY A 169 1.74 -14.52 2.35
C GLY A 169 3.27 -14.42 2.28
N LEU A 170 3.96 -15.45 1.79
CA LEU A 170 5.42 -15.38 1.63
C LEU A 170 5.78 -14.61 0.36
N TYR A 171 6.68 -13.64 0.48
CA TYR A 171 7.33 -12.95 -0.64
C TYR A 171 8.85 -13.11 -0.59
N GLY A 172 9.52 -12.64 -1.64
CA GLY A 172 10.96 -12.70 -1.76
C GLY A 172 11.43 -13.95 -2.50
N GLY A 173 12.66 -13.89 -2.98
CA GLY A 173 13.29 -14.99 -3.68
C GLY A 173 14.64 -14.57 -4.25
N ASN A 174 14.90 -14.96 -5.50
CA ASN A 174 16.16 -14.68 -6.17
C ASN A 174 16.00 -14.28 -7.64
N ASP A 175 14.78 -13.92 -8.05
CA ASP A 175 14.45 -13.58 -9.44
C ASP A 175 13.96 -12.13 -9.55
N ASP A 176 14.89 -11.18 -9.72
CA ASP A 176 14.53 -9.77 -9.93
C ASP A 176 13.82 -9.51 -11.27
N SER A 177 13.66 -10.54 -12.12
CA SER A 177 12.89 -10.48 -13.36
C SER A 177 11.55 -11.20 -13.25
N ASP A 178 11.14 -11.61 -12.05
CA ASP A 178 9.83 -12.19 -11.77
C ASP A 178 8.70 -11.32 -12.34
N ASP A 179 7.68 -11.99 -12.85
CA ASP A 179 6.51 -11.40 -13.48
C ASP A 179 5.28 -11.86 -12.70
N SER A 180 4.64 -10.93 -12.01
CA SER A 180 3.38 -11.11 -11.31
C SER A 180 2.17 -10.59 -12.12
N GLY A 181 2.41 -10.18 -13.38
CA GLY A 181 1.40 -9.71 -14.33
C GLY A 181 1.32 -8.19 -14.49
N THR A 182 0.12 -7.68 -14.72
CA THR A 182 -0.13 -6.27 -15.03
C THR A 182 -1.19 -5.64 -14.12
N LEU A 183 -0.83 -4.50 -13.52
CA LEU A 183 -1.71 -3.58 -12.79
C LEU A 183 -1.74 -2.24 -13.52
N ASN A 184 -2.86 -1.91 -14.15
CA ASN A 184 -2.99 -0.70 -14.96
C ASN A 184 -4.37 -0.03 -14.84
N TYR A 185 -4.43 1.26 -14.53
CA TYR A 185 -5.67 2.04 -14.32
C TYR A 185 -6.57 1.43 -13.25
N ILE A 186 -6.04 1.38 -12.03
CA ILE A 186 -6.70 0.81 -10.86
C ILE A 186 -6.87 1.90 -9.80
N SER A 187 -8.08 2.03 -9.28
CA SER A 187 -8.42 2.90 -8.16
C SER A 187 -8.75 2.03 -6.95
N ILE A 188 -7.90 2.07 -5.92
CA ILE A 188 -8.03 1.34 -4.66
C ILE A 188 -8.47 2.34 -3.59
N ARG A 189 -9.58 2.08 -2.91
CA ARG A 189 -10.21 3.08 -2.05
C ARG A 189 -10.62 2.52 -0.70
N HIS A 190 -10.45 3.31 0.34
CA HIS A 190 -11.01 3.09 1.67
C HIS A 190 -10.46 1.82 2.36
N GLY A 191 -9.21 1.45 2.07
CA GLY A 191 -8.50 0.30 2.64
C GLY A 191 -7.89 0.58 4.01
N GLY A 192 -6.99 -0.28 4.51
CA GLY A 192 -6.33 -0.12 5.81
C GLY A 192 -7.08 -0.71 6.99
N ALA A 193 -7.75 -1.85 6.82
CA ALA A 193 -8.34 -2.54 7.96
C ALA A 193 -7.24 -2.99 8.94
N LEU A 194 -7.45 -2.77 10.24
CA LEU A 194 -6.57 -3.24 11.31
C LEU A 194 -6.57 -4.77 11.38
N ILE A 195 -5.41 -5.39 11.35
CA ILE A 195 -5.23 -6.85 11.31
C ILE A 195 -4.49 -7.40 12.53
N GLY A 196 -3.87 -6.50 13.29
CA GLY A 196 -3.32 -6.69 14.62
C GLY A 196 -3.13 -5.32 15.28
N GLU A 197 -2.71 -5.27 16.55
CA GLU A 197 -2.40 -3.98 17.19
C GLU A 197 -1.19 -3.33 16.51
N GLY A 198 -1.40 -2.18 15.84
CA GLY A 198 -0.36 -1.48 15.06
C GLY A 198 0.11 -2.27 13.84
N ASN A 199 -0.83 -2.92 13.16
CA ASN A 199 -0.56 -3.64 11.92
C ASN A 199 -1.81 -3.57 11.05
N GLU A 200 -1.78 -2.66 10.10
CA GLU A 200 -2.82 -2.43 9.12
C GLU A 200 -2.34 -3.04 7.78
N ILE A 201 -3.16 -2.98 6.72
CA ILE A 201 -2.72 -3.34 5.36
C ILE A 201 -2.69 -2.07 4.51
N ASN A 202 -1.65 -1.94 3.70
CA ASN A 202 -1.48 -0.82 2.80
C ASN A 202 -2.50 -0.86 1.65
N GLY A 203 -2.74 0.30 1.02
CA GLY A 203 -3.65 0.34 -0.11
C GLY A 203 -3.20 -0.59 -1.24
N LEU A 204 -1.93 -0.48 -1.62
CA LEU A 204 -1.25 -1.43 -2.49
C LEU A 204 0.09 -1.86 -1.87
N THR A 205 0.20 -3.14 -1.52
CA THR A 205 1.44 -3.74 -1.03
C THR A 205 2.14 -4.50 -2.15
N LEU A 206 3.43 -4.23 -2.36
CA LEU A 206 4.26 -4.88 -3.38
C LEU A 206 5.48 -5.55 -2.73
N GLY A 207 5.32 -6.81 -2.31
CA GLY A 207 6.39 -7.58 -1.67
C GLY A 207 7.23 -8.35 -2.67
N GLY A 208 8.51 -8.03 -2.82
CA GLY A 208 9.45 -8.77 -3.67
C GLY A 208 9.00 -8.85 -5.14
N VAL A 209 8.33 -7.83 -5.67
CA VAL A 209 7.81 -7.84 -7.05
C VAL A 209 8.93 -7.52 -8.05
N GLY A 210 9.03 -8.32 -9.11
CA GLY A 210 10.13 -8.25 -10.09
C GLY A 210 9.88 -7.29 -11.27
N THR A 211 10.95 -7.05 -12.05
CA THR A 211 10.93 -6.18 -13.24
C THR A 211 10.11 -6.70 -14.41
N GLY A 212 9.66 -7.96 -14.38
CA GLY A 212 8.72 -8.50 -15.37
C GLY A 212 7.32 -7.91 -15.22
N THR A 213 6.93 -7.56 -13.99
CA THR A 213 5.62 -7.01 -13.64
C THR A 213 5.46 -5.58 -14.13
N THR A 214 4.27 -5.24 -14.62
CA THR A 214 3.91 -3.86 -14.99
C THR A 214 2.98 -3.24 -13.95
N VAL A 215 3.43 -2.17 -13.29
CA VAL A 215 2.61 -1.36 -12.36
C VAL A 215 2.50 0.06 -12.89
N SER A 216 1.30 0.48 -13.29
CA SER A 216 1.11 1.83 -13.80
C SER A 216 -0.29 2.40 -13.60
N ASN A 217 -0.43 3.72 -13.53
CA ASN A 217 -1.73 4.40 -13.40
C ASN A 217 -2.54 3.85 -12.21
N ILE A 218 -1.97 3.94 -11.02
CA ILE A 218 -2.59 3.51 -9.78
C ILE A 218 -3.02 4.74 -8.99
N GLU A 219 -4.23 4.68 -8.44
CA GLU A 219 -4.70 5.62 -7.43
C GLU A 219 -5.02 4.84 -6.15
N VAL A 220 -4.54 5.35 -5.01
CA VAL A 220 -4.97 4.92 -3.68
C VAL A 220 -5.62 6.10 -2.95
N VAL A 221 -6.80 5.90 -2.37
CA VAL A 221 -7.55 6.95 -1.65
C VAL A 221 -8.02 6.47 -0.29
N GLY A 222 -7.76 7.24 0.76
CA GLY A 222 -8.34 6.95 2.08
C GLY A 222 -7.89 5.62 2.66
N ASN A 223 -6.60 5.27 2.58
CA ASN A 223 -6.06 4.14 3.34
C ASN A 223 -5.84 4.57 4.80
N VAL A 224 -5.98 3.65 5.77
CA VAL A 224 -5.59 3.94 7.18
C VAL A 224 -4.08 3.92 7.32
N ASP A 225 -3.46 2.93 6.71
CA ASP A 225 -2.01 2.77 6.67
C ASP A 225 -1.45 3.53 5.46
N ASP A 226 -0.38 3.03 4.88
CA ASP A 226 0.23 3.58 3.69
C ASP A 226 -0.67 3.58 2.46
N GLY A 227 -0.37 4.52 1.57
CA GLY A 227 -0.90 4.52 0.22
C GLY A 227 -0.40 3.32 -0.58
N ILE A 228 0.91 3.30 -0.84
CA ILE A 228 1.59 2.24 -1.59
C ILE A 228 2.91 1.95 -0.90
N GLU A 229 3.15 0.67 -0.60
CA GLU A 229 4.37 0.23 0.05
C GLU A 229 5.09 -0.85 -0.77
N TRP A 230 6.43 -0.74 -0.83
CA TRP A 230 7.30 -1.71 -1.46
C TRP A 230 8.20 -2.40 -0.44
N PHE A 231 7.96 -3.68 -0.17
CA PHE A 231 8.88 -4.52 0.60
C PHE A 231 9.90 -5.18 -0.34
N GLY A 232 11.05 -4.54 -0.51
CA GLY A 232 12.09 -5.00 -1.42
C GLY A 232 11.63 -5.08 -2.87
N GLY A 233 12.28 -5.93 -3.67
CA GLY A 233 11.96 -6.13 -5.08
C GLY A 233 12.61 -5.11 -6.03
N SER A 234 12.20 -5.18 -7.30
CA SER A 234 12.83 -4.46 -8.40
C SER A 234 11.85 -3.92 -9.44
N VAL A 235 10.54 -4.10 -9.24
CA VAL A 235 9.47 -3.64 -10.13
C VAL A 235 9.64 -2.15 -10.46
N ASN A 236 9.32 -1.74 -11.68
CA ASN A 236 9.23 -0.32 -12.01
C ASN A 236 7.76 0.10 -11.99
N SER A 237 7.49 1.24 -11.35
CA SER A 237 6.13 1.76 -11.20
C SER A 237 6.02 3.14 -11.83
N SER A 238 4.86 3.45 -12.44
CA SER A 238 4.66 4.76 -13.07
C SER A 238 3.27 5.33 -12.93
N ASN A 239 3.14 6.66 -12.85
CA ASN A 239 1.83 7.33 -12.71
C ASN A 239 1.09 6.84 -11.46
N LEU A 240 1.66 7.10 -10.29
CA LEU A 240 1.07 6.73 -9.00
C LEU A 240 0.45 7.96 -8.35
N LEU A 241 -0.75 7.82 -7.80
CA LEU A 241 -1.41 8.86 -7.02
C LEU A 241 -1.84 8.28 -5.68
N VAL A 242 -1.48 8.94 -4.59
CA VAL A 242 -1.99 8.66 -3.25
C VAL A 242 -2.70 9.90 -2.74
N TRP A 243 -3.90 9.72 -2.20
CA TRP A 243 -4.68 10.81 -1.61
C TRP A 243 -5.25 10.40 -0.25
N ALA A 244 -4.88 11.15 0.79
CA ALA A 244 -5.39 10.99 2.13
C ALA A 244 -5.20 9.58 2.70
N GLN A 245 -4.00 9.05 2.60
CA GLN A 245 -3.57 7.93 3.45
C GLN A 245 -3.54 8.36 4.93
N GLY A 246 -3.47 7.42 5.86
CA GLY A 246 -3.38 7.72 7.29
C GLY A 246 -1.94 7.70 7.79
N ASP A 247 -1.09 6.84 7.25
CA ASP A 247 0.35 6.85 7.51
C ASP A 247 1.11 7.49 6.32
N ASP A 248 1.85 6.71 5.52
CA ASP A 248 2.76 7.25 4.53
C ASP A 248 2.31 7.16 3.09
N GLY A 249 2.57 8.25 2.36
CA GLY A 249 2.13 8.39 0.98
C GLY A 249 2.70 7.30 0.09
N LEU A 250 4.03 7.21 0.06
CA LEU A 250 4.79 6.16 -0.61
C LEU A 250 5.84 5.68 0.38
N ASP A 251 5.76 4.42 0.76
CA ASP A 251 6.72 3.81 1.68
C ASP A 251 7.60 2.78 0.96
N ILE A 252 8.90 2.83 1.20
CA ILE A 252 9.90 1.97 0.59
C ILE A 252 10.68 1.29 1.69
N ASP A 253 10.71 -0.03 1.58
CA ASP A 253 11.26 -0.85 2.62
C ASP A 253 12.16 -1.97 2.05
N GLU A 254 12.95 -2.58 2.93
CA GLU A 254 13.76 -3.77 2.66
C GLU A 254 14.60 -3.72 1.37
N ALA A 255 15.18 -2.55 1.09
CA ALA A 255 16.07 -2.29 -0.04
C ALA A 255 15.45 -2.48 -1.43
N TYR A 256 14.20 -2.04 -1.63
CA TYR A 256 13.62 -1.91 -2.97
C TYR A 256 14.57 -1.19 -3.94
N SER A 257 14.67 -1.72 -5.15
CA SER A 257 15.67 -1.34 -6.16
C SER A 257 15.06 -0.88 -7.49
N GLY A 258 13.74 -0.71 -7.52
CA GLY A 258 13.01 -0.27 -8.70
C GLY A 258 13.02 1.24 -8.94
N THR A 259 12.39 1.65 -10.03
CA THR A 259 12.13 3.06 -10.34
C THR A 259 10.65 3.38 -10.21
N ILE A 260 10.33 4.40 -9.41
CA ILE A 260 9.03 5.05 -9.35
C ILE A 260 9.11 6.33 -10.18
N SER A 261 8.33 6.39 -11.25
CA SER A 261 8.31 7.54 -12.16
C SER A 261 6.95 8.22 -12.18
N ASN A 262 6.95 9.56 -12.09
CA ASN A 262 5.73 10.36 -12.15
C ASN A 262 4.70 9.98 -11.06
N ALA A 263 4.95 10.39 -9.81
CA ALA A 263 4.07 10.11 -8.68
C ALA A 263 3.54 11.41 -8.03
N ALA A 264 2.36 11.34 -7.41
CA ALA A 264 1.82 12.43 -6.62
C ALA A 264 1.25 11.91 -5.29
N VAL A 265 1.53 12.63 -4.21
CA VAL A 265 0.95 12.39 -2.89
C VAL A 265 0.22 13.64 -2.45
N VAL A 266 -1.05 13.48 -2.08
CA VAL A 266 -1.90 14.55 -1.57
C VAL A 266 -2.31 14.18 -0.16
N MET A 267 -1.79 14.89 0.83
CA MET A 267 -1.99 14.54 2.23
C MET A 267 -3.43 14.82 2.68
N GLY A 268 -3.93 13.91 3.51
CA GLY A 268 -5.20 14.01 4.22
C GLY A 268 -5.04 14.71 5.56
N ASP A 269 -6.09 14.69 6.38
CA ASP A 269 -6.15 15.33 7.70
C ASP A 269 -5.37 14.59 8.80
N ILE A 270 -5.14 13.29 8.62
CA ILE A 270 -4.44 12.42 9.56
C ILE A 270 -3.16 11.79 9.01
N SER A 271 -2.78 12.10 7.76
CA SER A 271 -1.58 11.54 7.13
C SER A 271 -0.31 11.77 7.96
N ASP A 272 0.70 10.92 7.80
CA ASP A 272 2.01 11.15 8.41
C ASP A 272 3.00 11.78 7.43
N HIS A 273 3.70 11.01 6.61
CA HIS A 273 4.69 11.54 5.66
C HIS A 273 4.22 11.46 4.21
N GLY A 274 4.78 12.36 3.40
CA GLY A 274 4.66 12.28 1.95
C GLY A 274 5.44 11.09 1.38
N LEU A 275 6.58 10.76 1.99
CA LEU A 275 7.41 9.60 1.70
C LEU A 275 7.94 9.04 3.02
N GLU A 276 7.99 7.73 3.14
CA GLU A 276 8.80 7.04 4.13
C GLU A 276 9.79 6.15 3.38
N ILE A 277 11.03 6.11 3.85
CA ILE A 277 12.12 5.44 3.15
C ILE A 277 13.00 4.72 4.16
N ASP A 278 12.77 3.43 4.28
CA ASP A 278 13.57 2.51 5.05
C ASP A 278 14.59 1.77 4.18
N GLY A 279 15.70 1.42 4.82
CA GLY A 279 16.85 0.83 4.17
C GLY A 279 16.87 -0.70 4.21
N PRO A 280 18.04 -1.29 3.94
CA PRO A 280 18.25 -2.73 4.07
C PRO A 280 18.04 -3.27 5.50
N ALA A 281 17.13 -4.24 5.69
CA ALA A 281 17.04 -5.00 6.95
C ALA A 281 18.08 -6.15 7.04
N GLY A 282 18.70 -6.51 5.91
CA GLY A 282 19.79 -7.50 5.78
C GLY A 282 21.06 -6.93 5.14
N SER A 283 21.94 -7.80 4.66
CA SER A 283 23.19 -7.39 4.01
C SER A 283 23.05 -7.01 2.53
N LEU A 284 21.90 -7.29 1.91
CA LEU A 284 21.62 -6.91 0.53
C LEU A 284 21.37 -5.40 0.46
N GLU A 285 22.24 -4.68 -0.24
CA GLU A 285 21.96 -3.28 -0.56
C GLU A 285 21.07 -3.18 -1.81
N GLY A 286 20.22 -2.16 -1.80
CA GLY A 286 19.34 -1.75 -2.89
C GLY A 286 19.36 -0.23 -3.00
N SER A 287 18.92 0.28 -4.14
CA SER A 287 18.86 1.72 -4.36
C SER A 287 17.70 2.00 -5.29
N PHE A 288 16.60 2.49 -4.74
CA PHE A 288 15.46 2.93 -5.52
C PHE A 288 15.78 4.21 -6.30
N THR A 289 14.90 4.55 -7.24
CA THR A 289 14.85 5.90 -7.84
C THR A 289 13.42 6.40 -7.87
N ILE A 290 13.15 7.54 -7.25
CA ILE A 290 11.94 8.34 -7.46
C ILE A 290 12.27 9.50 -8.42
N ASP A 291 11.57 9.57 -9.56
CA ASP A 291 11.78 10.59 -10.58
C ASP A 291 10.46 11.23 -11.03
N GLY A 292 10.30 12.52 -10.72
CA GLY A 292 9.07 13.25 -11.03
C GLY A 292 8.03 13.02 -9.94
N LEU A 293 8.16 13.73 -8.83
CA LEU A 293 7.27 13.61 -7.66
C LEU A 293 6.59 14.94 -7.38
N THR A 294 5.29 14.93 -7.10
CA THR A 294 4.56 16.07 -6.57
C THR A 294 4.03 15.75 -5.18
N LEU A 295 4.46 16.51 -4.17
CA LEU A 295 3.98 16.43 -2.80
C LEU A 295 3.07 17.63 -2.50
N ILE A 296 1.81 17.35 -2.13
CA ILE A 296 0.83 18.35 -1.71
C ILE A 296 0.51 18.09 -0.24
N GLY A 297 1.09 18.90 0.64
CA GLY A 297 0.87 18.84 2.07
C GLY A 297 -0.48 19.38 2.49
N ASN A 298 -0.80 19.15 3.77
CA ASN A 298 -1.99 19.68 4.41
C ASN A 298 -1.63 20.40 5.71
N THR A 299 -1.96 21.69 5.79
CA THR A 299 -1.59 22.56 6.93
C THR A 299 -2.31 22.24 8.24
N THR A 300 -3.33 21.36 8.22
CA THR A 300 -4.06 20.96 9.44
C THR A 300 -3.66 19.58 9.96
N THR A 301 -2.80 18.86 9.23
CA THR A 301 -2.32 17.54 9.61
C THR A 301 -1.35 17.65 10.78
N GLU A 302 -1.56 16.83 11.82
CA GLU A 302 -0.82 16.94 13.07
C GLU A 302 0.66 16.56 12.89
N ASN A 303 0.96 15.44 12.23
CA ASN A 303 2.32 14.90 12.08
C ASN A 303 2.90 15.22 10.69
N GLY A 304 2.20 14.99 9.59
CA GLY A 304 2.25 15.79 8.36
C GLY A 304 3.63 16.30 7.87
N GLU A 305 4.49 15.44 7.36
CA GLU A 305 5.86 15.76 6.92
C GLU A 305 6.13 15.46 5.43
N TYR A 306 7.21 16.03 4.88
CA TYR A 306 7.50 15.86 3.44
C TYR A 306 8.03 14.47 3.15
N ALA A 307 9.01 14.03 3.94
CA ALA A 307 9.66 12.74 3.79
C ALA A 307 10.49 12.37 5.02
N ASP A 308 10.41 11.13 5.45
CA ASP A 308 11.29 10.53 6.43
C ASP A 308 12.25 9.52 5.75
N PHE A 309 13.51 9.50 6.16
CA PHE A 309 14.54 8.58 5.69
C PHE A 309 15.19 7.92 6.91
N ARG A 310 14.88 6.63 7.14
CA ARG A 310 15.35 5.89 8.31
C ARG A 310 16.08 4.62 7.93
N ASP A 311 16.45 3.82 8.92
CA ASP A 311 16.88 2.42 8.75
C ASP A 311 17.93 2.14 7.67
N ASN A 312 18.93 3.01 7.55
CA ASN A 312 19.98 2.95 6.52
C ASN A 312 19.47 3.22 5.10
N ALA A 313 18.49 4.11 4.92
CA ALA A 313 17.92 4.48 3.64
C ALA A 313 18.98 4.67 2.55
N MET A 314 18.65 4.23 1.33
CA MET A 314 19.52 4.35 0.15
C MET A 314 18.65 4.57 -1.09
N GLY A 315 18.98 5.58 -1.89
CA GLY A 315 18.26 5.82 -3.13
C GLY A 315 18.42 7.23 -3.68
N THR A 316 17.69 7.51 -4.75
CA THR A 316 17.67 8.83 -5.39
C THR A 316 16.25 9.38 -5.44
N VAL A 317 16.06 10.59 -4.93
CA VAL A 317 14.81 11.35 -5.10
C VAL A 317 15.08 12.60 -5.91
N ARG A 318 14.48 12.67 -7.11
CA ARG A 318 14.71 13.77 -8.04
C ARG A 318 13.48 14.30 -8.74
N ASN A 319 13.60 15.55 -9.22
CA ASN A 319 12.55 16.27 -9.93
C ASN A 319 11.27 16.33 -9.07
N VAL A 320 11.40 16.92 -7.89
CA VAL A 320 10.31 17.03 -6.91
C VAL A 320 9.70 18.43 -6.96
N TYR A 321 8.38 18.51 -6.84
CA TYR A 321 7.68 19.74 -6.50
C TYR A 321 6.90 19.53 -5.21
N ALA A 322 7.07 20.43 -4.24
CA ALA A 322 6.40 20.31 -2.95
C ALA A 322 5.72 21.63 -2.54
N THR A 323 4.47 21.54 -2.06
CA THR A 323 3.66 22.69 -1.68
C THR A 323 2.61 22.33 -0.63
N GLY A 324 2.07 23.32 0.10
CA GLY A 324 0.92 23.11 0.99
C GLY A 324 1.23 22.58 2.39
N PHE A 325 2.51 22.38 2.73
CA PHE A 325 2.94 21.89 4.03
C PHE A 325 2.90 22.97 5.13
N LYS A 326 2.79 22.54 6.38
CA LYS A 326 2.95 23.41 7.57
C LYS A 326 4.41 23.82 7.71
N SER A 327 4.66 24.90 8.45
CA SER A 327 6.02 25.43 8.61
C SER A 327 6.95 24.55 9.44
N SER A 328 6.40 23.57 10.16
CA SER A 328 7.18 22.60 10.94
C SER A 328 7.45 21.30 10.20
N SER A 329 6.89 21.08 9.00
CA SER A 329 7.19 19.89 8.20
C SER A 329 8.62 19.96 7.68
N ASP A 330 9.31 18.83 7.69
CA ASP A 330 10.67 18.67 7.19
C ASP A 330 10.80 17.45 6.25
N VAL A 331 11.99 17.38 5.65
CA VAL A 331 12.57 16.19 5.05
C VAL A 331 13.72 15.80 5.96
N GLU A 332 13.65 14.63 6.58
CA GLU A 332 14.63 14.25 7.60
C GLU A 332 15.57 13.13 7.18
N LEU A 333 16.80 13.18 7.74
CA LEU A 333 17.70 12.04 7.84
C LEU A 333 17.71 11.66 9.31
N ASP A 334 17.20 10.48 9.60
CA ASP A 334 16.61 10.23 10.92
C ASP A 334 17.64 9.89 12.01
N ASN A 335 18.84 9.49 11.58
CA ASN A 335 19.98 9.27 12.45
C ASN A 335 21.32 9.40 11.71
N ASN A 336 22.43 9.24 12.44
CA ASN A 336 23.78 9.32 11.90
C ASN A 336 24.09 8.23 10.89
N VAL A 337 23.42 7.07 10.98
CA VAL A 337 23.62 5.99 10.03
C VAL A 337 23.06 6.38 8.65
N VAL A 338 21.85 6.94 8.62
CA VAL A 338 21.26 7.53 7.41
C VAL A 338 22.08 8.72 6.92
N SER A 339 22.51 9.59 7.84
CA SER A 339 23.36 10.75 7.52
C SER A 339 24.69 10.33 6.89
N GLN A 340 25.26 9.21 7.33
CA GLN A 340 26.47 8.65 6.73
C GLN A 340 26.20 8.14 5.31
N ASN A 341 25.06 7.49 5.05
CA ASN A 341 24.66 7.11 3.70
C ASN A 341 24.51 8.32 2.76
N PHE A 342 23.97 9.44 3.25
CA PHE A 342 23.97 10.69 2.49
C PHE A 342 25.40 11.19 2.20
N LEU A 343 26.30 11.21 3.19
CA LEU A 343 27.70 11.63 3.02
C LEU A 343 28.48 10.73 2.05
N ASP A 344 28.16 9.44 2.02
CA ASP A 344 28.73 8.44 1.12
C ASP A 344 28.13 8.48 -0.30
N GLY A 345 27.08 9.30 -0.50
CA GLY A 345 26.40 9.45 -1.79
C GLY A 345 25.45 8.30 -2.13
N LYS A 346 25.02 7.52 -1.13
CA LYS A 346 24.00 6.47 -1.25
C LYS A 346 22.58 7.03 -1.21
N ILE A 347 22.38 8.18 -0.55
CA ILE A 347 21.15 8.99 -0.64
C ILE A 347 21.45 10.22 -1.50
N VAL A 348 20.64 10.47 -2.52
CA VAL A 348 20.84 11.55 -3.47
C VAL A 348 19.56 12.36 -3.70
N PHE A 349 19.62 13.65 -3.40
CA PHE A 349 18.56 14.61 -3.69
C PHE A 349 18.91 15.47 -4.91
N GLN A 350 17.98 15.65 -5.86
CA GLN A 350 18.20 16.49 -7.04
C GLN A 350 16.94 17.25 -7.46
N ASN A 351 17.07 18.54 -7.78
CA ASN A 351 16.01 19.34 -8.39
C ASN A 351 14.68 19.30 -7.61
N TRP A 352 14.70 19.79 -6.37
CA TRP A 352 13.53 20.03 -5.55
C TRP A 352 13.04 21.46 -5.72
N ILE A 353 11.78 21.64 -6.11
CA ILE A 353 11.12 22.93 -6.27
C ILE A 353 10.12 23.10 -5.13
N LEU A 354 10.39 24.07 -4.25
CA LEU A 354 9.61 24.30 -3.04
C LEU A 354 8.71 25.53 -3.22
N ASN A 355 7.42 25.38 -2.92
CA ASN A 355 6.46 26.48 -2.92
C ASN A 355 5.92 26.71 -1.50
N GLY A 356 6.38 27.79 -0.87
CA GLY A 356 6.04 28.14 0.52
C GLY A 356 7.08 27.75 1.55
N ALA A 357 8.20 27.15 1.13
CA ALA A 357 9.33 26.76 1.97
C ALA A 357 10.67 27.08 1.28
N ASP A 358 11.77 26.79 1.96
CA ASP A 358 13.14 26.85 1.41
C ASP A 358 13.95 25.63 1.90
N ASN A 359 15.27 25.65 1.65
CA ASN A 359 16.17 24.54 1.99
C ASN A 359 16.26 24.22 3.49
N THR A 360 15.69 25.05 4.37
CA THR A 360 15.67 24.80 5.82
C THR A 360 14.78 23.62 6.22
N ILE A 361 13.91 23.14 5.32
CA ILE A 361 13.12 21.93 5.57
C ILE A 361 13.98 20.65 5.59
N PHE A 362 15.22 20.67 5.08
CA PHE A 362 16.08 19.48 5.11
C PHE A 362 16.80 19.42 6.45
N VAL A 363 16.42 18.48 7.31
CA VAL A 363 16.87 18.39 8.71
C VAL A 363 17.66 17.09 8.94
N GLU A 364 18.74 17.20 9.71
CA GLU A 364 19.49 16.04 10.21
C GLU A 364 19.04 15.82 11.65
N LYS A 365 18.61 14.61 11.98
CA LYS A 365 18.31 14.20 13.35
C LYS A 365 19.43 13.29 13.87
N GLY A 366 19.57 13.28 15.19
CA GLY A 366 20.40 12.30 15.88
C GLY A 366 19.48 11.20 16.39
N GLY A 367 19.82 9.94 16.12
CA GLY A 367 19.14 8.81 16.72
C GLY A 367 19.30 8.82 18.24
N CYS A 368 18.26 8.34 18.92
CA CYS A 368 18.31 8.20 20.37
C CYS A 368 19.17 6.98 20.76
N ILE A 369 20.07 7.16 21.73
CA ILE A 369 21.07 6.17 22.17
C ILE A 369 20.92 5.73 23.62
N GLU A 370 20.24 6.49 24.48
CA GLU A 370 19.91 6.09 25.86
C GLU A 370 18.56 6.68 26.30
N ASN A 371 17.80 5.91 27.08
CA ASN A 371 16.47 6.21 27.65
C ASN A 371 15.27 6.32 26.69
N CYS A 372 15.50 6.01 25.42
CA CYS A 372 14.52 6.04 24.33
C CYS A 372 13.37 5.01 24.44
N ASP A 373 13.37 4.19 25.49
CA ASP A 373 12.40 3.10 25.70
C ASP A 373 11.39 3.42 26.81
N ASP A 374 11.39 4.65 27.33
CA ASP A 374 10.44 5.11 28.34
C ASP A 374 9.49 6.22 27.83
N GLU A 375 8.46 6.56 28.61
CA GLU A 375 7.47 7.60 28.25
C GLU A 375 7.98 9.03 28.50
N ASN A 376 9.26 9.19 28.85
CA ASN A 376 9.84 10.44 29.33
C ASN A 376 11.00 10.90 28.42
N ASP A 377 10.64 11.38 27.24
CA ASP A 377 11.56 11.93 26.23
C ASP A 377 12.47 13.07 26.76
N GLU A 378 12.14 13.68 27.91
CA GLU A 378 13.00 14.69 28.55
C GLU A 378 14.36 14.14 29.02
N ASN A 379 14.49 12.82 29.20
CA ASN A 379 15.74 12.18 29.62
C ASN A 379 16.50 11.51 28.44
N ASP A 380 15.95 11.58 27.23
CA ASP A 380 16.55 10.96 26.06
C ASP A 380 17.92 11.54 25.78
N VAL A 381 18.85 10.64 25.49
CA VAL A 381 20.19 10.99 25.04
C VAL A 381 20.27 10.69 23.58
N PHE A 382 20.48 11.73 22.78
CA PHE A 382 20.68 11.63 21.34
C PHE A 382 22.17 11.63 21.00
N GLU A 383 22.50 11.03 19.87
CA GLU A 383 23.84 11.15 19.30
C GLU A 383 24.16 12.57 18.81
N ASP A 384 25.44 12.90 18.80
CA ASP A 384 25.92 14.14 18.17
C ASP A 384 25.78 14.01 16.64
N LEU A 385 25.20 15.04 16.02
CA LEU A 385 25.08 15.14 14.56
C LEU A 385 26.44 15.11 13.87
N ILE A 386 26.52 14.50 12.67
CA ILE A 386 27.77 14.31 11.93
C ILE A 386 27.92 15.24 10.73
N ILE A 387 26.84 15.83 10.21
CA ILE A 387 26.87 16.80 9.11
C ILE A 387 27.02 18.22 9.66
N LEU A 388 28.26 18.59 10.02
CA LEU A 388 28.51 19.83 10.77
C LEU A 388 28.72 21.09 9.91
N ASN A 389 29.51 21.02 8.83
CA ASN A 389 29.84 22.21 8.03
C ASN A 389 30.24 21.89 6.58
N PRO A 390 29.44 22.31 5.57
CA PRO A 390 28.09 22.85 5.73
C PRO A 390 27.16 21.80 6.37
N SER A 391 26.17 22.25 7.14
CA SER A 391 25.07 21.43 7.68
C SER A 391 24.22 20.81 6.57
N PHE A 392 23.38 19.82 6.89
CA PHE A 392 22.49 19.21 5.90
C PHE A 392 21.57 20.25 5.24
N SER A 393 20.92 21.11 6.04
CA SER A 393 20.08 22.20 5.52
C SER A 393 20.87 23.18 4.63
N GLU A 394 22.11 23.53 4.98
CA GLU A 394 22.95 24.40 4.13
C GLU A 394 23.36 23.71 2.83
N ARG A 395 23.63 22.40 2.87
CA ARG A 395 23.91 21.60 1.66
C ARG A 395 22.70 21.56 0.75
N ALA A 396 21.48 21.55 1.31
CA ALA A 396 20.24 21.46 0.57
C ALA A 396 20.00 22.62 -0.40
N ALA A 397 20.65 23.76 -0.19
CA ALA A 397 20.67 24.86 -1.16
C ALA A 397 21.23 24.45 -2.54
N ASN A 398 21.97 23.34 -2.65
CA ASN A 398 22.50 22.85 -3.93
C ASN A 398 21.48 22.09 -4.80
N TRP A 399 20.43 21.51 -4.19
CA TRP A 399 19.41 20.76 -4.92
C TRP A 399 18.01 21.38 -4.84
N THR A 400 17.82 22.40 -4.01
CA THR A 400 16.53 23.08 -3.85
C THR A 400 16.47 24.41 -4.60
N SER A 401 15.27 24.79 -5.01
CA SER A 401 14.95 26.13 -5.50
C SER A 401 13.50 26.47 -5.16
N GLN A 402 13.18 27.76 -5.09
CA GLN A 402 11.79 28.19 -4.94
C GLN A 402 11.10 28.29 -6.29
N GLY A 403 9.85 27.84 -6.38
CA GLY A 403 9.06 27.91 -7.60
C GLY A 403 7.61 27.48 -7.39
N THR A 404 6.78 27.57 -8.43
CA THR A 404 5.34 27.26 -8.37
C THR A 404 4.93 26.14 -9.33
N SER A 405 5.91 25.41 -9.88
CA SER A 405 5.68 24.33 -10.84
C SER A 405 6.90 23.43 -10.92
N GLY A 406 6.68 22.13 -11.10
CA GLY A 406 7.70 21.09 -11.21
C GLY A 406 7.06 19.73 -10.96
N GLY A 407 7.87 18.73 -10.61
CA GLY A 407 7.35 17.46 -10.12
C GLY A 407 6.71 16.59 -11.19
N ALA A 408 5.67 15.86 -10.78
CA ALA A 408 4.90 14.99 -11.66
C ALA A 408 4.05 15.77 -12.67
N ASN A 409 3.85 15.16 -13.84
CA ASN A 409 2.85 15.55 -14.82
C ASN A 409 1.44 15.24 -14.31
N MET A 410 0.83 16.18 -13.59
CA MET A 410 -0.50 16.00 -12.99
C MET A 410 -1.63 15.68 -13.99
N SER A 411 -1.45 15.97 -15.29
CA SER A 411 -2.50 15.74 -16.30
C SER A 411 -2.84 14.25 -16.52
N VAL A 412 -1.90 13.33 -16.20
CA VAL A 412 -2.14 11.89 -16.32
C VAL A 412 -3.13 11.37 -15.29
N PHE A 413 -3.36 12.12 -14.20
CA PHE A 413 -4.27 11.73 -13.12
C PHE A 413 -5.71 12.23 -13.34
N SER A 414 -6.04 12.77 -14.52
CA SER A 414 -7.39 13.30 -14.78
C SER A 414 -8.52 12.27 -14.68
N TRP A 415 -8.22 10.96 -14.75
CA TRP A 415 -9.17 9.85 -14.63
C TRP A 415 -9.55 9.49 -13.19
N THR A 416 -8.80 9.99 -12.21
CA THR A 416 -8.84 9.50 -10.82
C THR A 416 -10.06 10.01 -10.05
N PHE A 417 -10.41 9.30 -8.97
CA PHE A 417 -11.42 9.76 -8.03
C PHE A 417 -11.02 11.09 -7.39
N ALA A 418 -9.76 11.24 -6.98
CA ALA A 418 -9.16 12.47 -6.48
C ALA A 418 -9.36 13.67 -7.41
N SER A 419 -9.09 13.49 -8.72
CA SER A 419 -9.36 14.50 -9.75
C SER A 419 -10.85 14.88 -9.78
N SER A 420 -11.75 13.88 -9.73
CA SER A 420 -13.21 14.11 -9.72
C SER A 420 -13.70 14.87 -8.48
N LYS A 421 -12.96 14.79 -7.37
CA LYS A 421 -13.23 15.51 -6.11
C LYS A 421 -12.52 16.86 -6.02
N GLY A 422 -11.65 17.19 -6.98
CA GLY A 422 -10.92 18.45 -7.01
C GLY A 422 -9.71 18.49 -6.06
N ALA A 423 -9.10 17.34 -5.78
CA ALA A 423 -7.94 17.23 -4.90
C ALA A 423 -6.59 17.60 -5.56
N LEU A 424 -6.54 17.71 -6.91
CA LEU A 424 -5.31 17.89 -7.69
C LEU A 424 -5.09 19.32 -8.21
#